data_AF-A0A8T5UUA2-F1
#
_entry.id   AF-A0A8T5UUA2-F1
#
_cell.length_a   1.000
_cell.length_b   1.000
_cell.length_c   1.000
_cell.angle_alpha   90.00
_cell.angle_beta   90.00
_cell.angle_gamma   90.00
#
_symmetry.space_group_name_H-M   'P 1'
#
loop_
_entity.id
_entity.type
_entity.pdbx_description
1 polymer ?
#
loop_
_entity_poly.entity_id
_entity_poly.type
_entity_poly.pdbx_seq_one_letter_code
_entity_poly.pdbx_strand_id
1 'polypeptide(L)' 'MCESTVYSIDGTKIMEDVLNIKINGNNIELMDILNTKKDINGTIVEIDLDKHGIYIDLK' A
#
# COMPACT_ATOMS: atom_id res chain seq x y z
N MET A 1 -2.10 -3.55 17.13
CA MET A 1 -2.49 -3.75 15.72
C MET A 1 -1.59 -2.80 14.96
N CYS A 2 -0.84 -3.28 13.96
CA CYS A 2 0.08 -2.43 13.21
C CYS A 2 -0.41 -2.38 11.77
N GLU A 3 -1.26 -1.42 11.51
CA GLU A 3 -1.70 -1.01 10.19
C GLU A 3 -0.73 0.03 9.61
N SER A 4 -0.75 0.18 8.28
CA SER A 4 0.06 1.17 7.56
C SER A 4 -0.76 1.88 6.51
N THR A 5 -0.37 3.10 6.17
CA THR A 5 -0.96 3.86 5.07
C THR A 5 -0.11 3.67 3.82
N VAL A 6 -0.77 3.39 2.70
CA VAL A 6 -0.12 3.25 1.40
C VAL A 6 -0.24 4.56 0.63
N TYR A 7 0.89 5.04 0.13
CA TYR A 7 1.03 6.26 -0.66
C TYR A 7 1.64 5.93 -2.02
N SER A 8 1.38 6.76 -3.03
CA SER A 8 2.24 6.82 -4.21
C SER A 8 3.45 7.72 -3.97
N ILE A 9 4.48 7.57 -4.80
CA ILE A 9 5.72 8.37 -4.71
C ILE A 9 5.50 9.88 -4.90
N ASP A 10 4.40 10.28 -5.53
CA ASP A 10 3.98 11.68 -5.67
C ASP A 10 3.34 12.25 -4.38
N GLY A 11 3.22 11.43 -3.33
CA GLY A 11 2.60 11.78 -2.06
C GLY A 11 1.08 11.57 -2.00
N THR A 12 0.45 11.08 -3.07
CA THR A 12 -1.00 10.80 -3.06
C THR A 12 -1.29 9.60 -2.16
N LYS A 13 -2.26 9.75 -1.26
CA LYS A 13 -2.72 8.66 -0.41
C LYS A 13 -3.56 7.67 -1.22
N ILE A 14 -3.15 6.40 -1.22
CA ILE A 14 -3.82 5.34 -1.97
C ILE A 14 -4.86 4.63 -1.09
N MET A 15 -4.48 4.26 0.13
CA MET A 15 -5.33 3.51 1.06
C MET A 15 -4.82 3.64 2.51
N GLU A 16 -5.74 3.82 3.46
CA GLU A 16 -5.46 3.85 4.91
C GLU A 16 -5.70 2.48 5.55
N ASP A 17 -5.19 2.32 6.76
CA ASP A 17 -5.42 1.16 7.61
C ASP A 17 -5.16 -0.19 6.93
N VAL A 18 -4.14 -0.24 6.05
CA VAL A 18 -3.79 -1.44 5.29
C VAL A 18 -3.18 -2.48 6.22
N LEU A 19 -3.79 -3.65 6.24
CA LEU A 19 -3.34 -4.83 7.01
C LEU A 19 -2.61 -5.85 6.15
N ASN A 20 -2.94 -5.94 4.87
CA ASN A 20 -2.33 -6.91 3.97
C ASN A 20 -1.99 -6.28 2.63
N ILE A 21 -0.79 -6.61 2.15
CA ILE A 21 -0.31 -6.28 0.81
C ILE A 21 0.16 -7.57 0.17
N LYS A 22 -0.41 -7.91 -0.98
CA LYS A 22 -0.01 -9.07 -1.78
C LYS A 22 0.45 -8.61 -3.15
N ILE A 23 1.62 -9.10 -3.58
CA ILE A 23 2.24 -8.68 -4.83
C ILE A 23 2.26 -9.87 -5.79
N ASN A 24 1.64 -9.70 -6.95
CA ASN A 24 1.64 -10.66 -8.05
C ASN A 24 2.20 -9.98 -9.32
N GLY A 25 3.52 -9.97 -9.47
CA GLY A 25 4.19 -9.22 -10.52
C GLY A 25 4.02 -7.72 -10.32
N ASN A 26 3.42 -7.03 -11.30
CA ASN A 26 3.14 -5.59 -11.20
C ASN A 26 1.81 -5.29 -10.49
N ASN A 27 0.95 -6.30 -10.26
CA ASN A 27 -0.30 -6.10 -9.55
C ASN A 27 -0.07 -6.18 -8.04
N ILE A 28 -0.52 -5.17 -7.31
CA ILE A 28 -0.46 -5.07 -5.85
C ILE A 28 -1.89 -5.03 -5.34
N GLU A 29 -2.26 -6.05 -4.57
CA GLU A 29 -3.55 -6.15 -3.89
C GLU A 29 -3.38 -5.62 -2.46
N LEU A 30 -4.17 -4.60 -2.10
CA LEU A 30 -4.21 -4.01 -0.76
C LEU A 30 -5.50 -4.43 -0.06
N MET A 31 -5.44 -4.68 1.24
CA MET A 31 -6.60 -4.97 2.08
C MET A 31 -6.53 -4.23 3.41
N ASP A 32 -7.60 -3.51 3.77
CA ASP A 32 -7.71 -2.75 5.01
C ASP A 32 -8.31 -3.54 6.18
N ILE A 33 -8.43 -2.89 7.34
CA ILE A 33 -9.05 -3.45 8.56
C ILE A 33 -10.54 -3.83 8.40
N LEU A 34 -11.23 -3.32 7.38
CA LEU A 34 -12.64 -3.60 7.10
C LEU A 34 -12.81 -4.66 5.99
N ASN A 35 -11.72 -5.30 5.55
CA ASN A 35 -11.66 -6.20 4.40
C ASN A 35 -12.00 -5.55 3.06
N THR A 36 -11.94 -4.22 2.95
CA THR A 36 -12.01 -3.53 1.67
C THR A 36 -10.74 -3.84 0.89
N LYS A 37 -10.88 -4.17 -0.39
CA LYS A 37 -9.76 -4.48 -1.28
C LYS A 37 -9.55 -3.39 -2.32
N LYS A 38 -8.30 -3.18 -2.70
CA LYS A 38 -7.91 -2.29 -3.79
C LYS A 38 -6.74 -2.88 -4.58
N ASP A 39 -6.93 -3.01 -5.88
CA ASP A 39 -5.89 -3.47 -6.80
C ASP A 39 -5.26 -2.27 -7.51
N ILE A 40 -3.94 -2.24 -7.55
CA ILE A 40 -3.16 -1.20 -8.23
C ILE A 40 -2.01 -1.84 -9.01
N ASN A 41 -1.60 -1.21 -10.11
CA ASN A 41 -0.42 -1.62 -10.85
C ASN A 41 0.76 -0.71 -10.50
N GLY A 42 1.87 -1.31 -10.08
CA GLY A 42 3.04 -0.56 -9.65
C GLY A 42 4.14 -1.42 -9.04
N THR A 43 5.02 -0.78 -8.29
CA THR A 43 6.11 -1.44 -7.56
C THR A 43 6.34 -0.74 -6.23
N ILE A 44 6.52 -1.51 -5.15
CA ILE A 44 6.87 -0.94 -3.84
C ILE A 44 8.29 -0.40 -3.92
N VAL A 45 8.47 0.86 -3.54
CA VAL A 45 9.78 1.52 -3.52
C VAL A 45 10.35 1.66 -2.11
N GLU A 46 9.49 1.83 -1.10
CA GLU A 46 9.90 2.05 0.29
C GLU A 46 8.85 1.53 1.26
N ILE A 47 9.31 0.97 2.38
CA ILE A 47 8.48 0.57 3.52
C ILE A 47 9.10 1.23 4.77
N ASP A 48 8.42 2.26 5.30
CA ASP A 48 8.78 2.97 6.52
C ASP A 48 7.86 2.51 7.65
N LEU A 49 8.35 1.58 8.47
CA LEU A 49 7.59 1.03 9.59
C LEU A 49 7.53 1.97 10.81
N ASP A 50 8.44 2.95 10.90
CA ASP A 50 8.44 3.93 11.99
C ASP A 50 7.34 4.97 11.76
N LYS A 51 7.16 5.41 10.50
CA LYS A 51 6.08 6.31 10.09
C LYS A 51 4.80 5.61 9.65
N HIS A 52 4.76 4.28 9.72
CA HIS A 52 3.62 3.48 9.23
C HIS A 52 3.25 3.77 7.76
N GLY A 53 4.26 3.99 6.90
CA GLY A 53 4.11 4.39 5.50
C GLY A 53 4.66 3.36 4.52
N ILE A 54 3.91 3.07 3.47
CA ILE A 54 4.36 2.21 2.36
C ILE A 54 4.20 2.99 1.06
N TYR A 55 5.26 3.08 0.27
CA TYR A 55 5.32 3.95 -0.91
C TYR A 55 5.41 3.12 -2.20
N ILE A 56 4.60 3.46 -3.18
CA ILE A 56 4.43 2.73 -4.43
C ILE A 56 4.64 3.64 -5.63
N ASP A 57 5.46 3.20 -6.58
CA ASP A 57 5.55 3.82 -7.89
C ASP A 57 4.47 3.22 -8.81
N LEU A 58 3.51 4.05 -9.22
CA LEU A 58 2.36 3.63 -10.03
C LEU A 58 2.71 3.64 -11.52
N LYS A 59 2.15 2.70 -12.29
CA LYS A 59 2.34 2.60 -13.75
C LYS A 59 1.11 3.04 -14.55
#